data_AF-A0A921NN40-F1
#
_entry.id   AF-A0A921NN40-F1
#
_cell.length_a   1.000
_cell.length_b   1.000
_cell.length_c   1.000
_cell.angle_alpha   90.00
_cell.angle_beta   90.00
_cell.angle_gamma   90.00
#
_symmetry.space_group_name_H-M   'P 1'
#
loop_
_entity.id
_entity.type
_entity.pdbx_description
1 polymer ?
#
loop_
_entity_poly.entity_id
_entity_poly.type
_entity_poly.pdbx_seq_one_letter_code
_entity_poly.pdbx_strand_id
1 'polypeptide(L)'
;MTDRPNPADFSVNDKPREYDVRIRIEGTICRTIKADSQEEADAMAEKIEDDILEERDDAEPDEVDDVRLISCRRARPMFRVMRDGKAFQVSHLEPGDLPRDPDNLGF
;
A
#
# COMPACT_ATOMS: atom_id res chain seq x y z
N MET A 1 0.53 1.96 -30.64
CA MET A 1 -0.52 1.00 -30.28
C MET A 1 0.09 0.05 -29.28
N THR A 2 -0.18 0.21 -28.00
CA THR A 2 0.20 -0.78 -26.99
C THR A 2 -0.95 -1.74 -26.87
N ASP A 3 -0.88 -2.87 -27.58
CA ASP A 3 -1.87 -3.93 -27.46
C ASP A 3 -1.98 -4.32 -25.98
N ARG A 4 -3.21 -4.27 -25.45
CA ARG A 4 -3.46 -4.70 -24.08
C ARG A 4 -3.24 -6.21 -24.01
N PRO A 5 -2.49 -6.72 -23.02
CA PRO A 5 -2.27 -8.16 -22.90
C PRO A 5 -3.59 -8.91 -22.75
N ASN A 6 -3.70 -10.07 -23.40
CA ASN A 6 -4.87 -10.94 -23.26
C ASN A 6 -4.75 -11.73 -21.94
N PRO A 7 -5.68 -11.56 -20.97
CA PRO A 7 -5.56 -12.20 -19.66
C PRO A 7 -5.55 -13.73 -19.68
N ALA A 8 -6.11 -14.35 -20.72
CA ALA A 8 -6.16 -15.81 -20.85
C ALA A 8 -4.78 -16.45 -21.05
N ASP A 9 -3.79 -15.65 -21.48
CA ASP A 9 -2.43 -16.14 -21.75
C ASP A 9 -1.57 -16.21 -20.46
N PHE A 10 -2.08 -15.71 -19.34
CA PHE A 10 -1.33 -15.56 -18.10
C PHE A 10 -1.74 -16.60 -17.07
N SER A 11 -0.75 -17.20 -16.41
CA SER A 11 -1.03 -18.01 -15.23
C SER A 11 -1.43 -17.11 -14.05
N VAL A 12 -2.37 -17.61 -13.24
CA VAL A 12 -2.97 -16.84 -12.15
C VAL A 12 -2.67 -17.52 -10.83
N ASN A 13 -2.20 -16.75 -9.87
CA ASN A 13 -2.16 -17.15 -8.47
C ASN A 13 -3.56 -16.90 -7.90
N ASP A 14 -4.47 -17.85 -8.11
CA ASP A 14 -5.69 -17.88 -7.32
C ASP A 14 -5.26 -18.26 -5.91
N LYS A 15 -5.46 -17.36 -4.95
CA LYS A 15 -5.08 -17.51 -3.55
C LYS A 15 -6.31 -17.94 -2.76
N PRO A 16 -6.78 -19.19 -2.90
CA PRO A 16 -7.99 -19.63 -2.24
C PRO A 16 -7.76 -19.56 -0.73
N ARG A 17 -8.69 -18.93 -0.02
CA ARG A 17 -8.67 -18.70 1.44
C ARG A 17 -7.79 -17.54 1.92
N GLU A 18 -7.20 -16.76 1.01
CA GLU A 18 -6.63 -15.46 1.39
C GLU A 18 -7.70 -14.36 1.29
N TYR A 19 -7.63 -13.39 2.20
CA TYR A 19 -8.57 -12.27 2.28
C TYR A 19 -7.79 -10.97 2.47
N ASP A 20 -8.17 -9.94 1.71
CA ASP A 20 -7.71 -8.57 1.92
C ASP A 20 -8.54 -7.95 3.04
N VAL A 21 -7.88 -7.57 4.12
CA VAL A 21 -8.50 -6.83 5.24
C VAL A 21 -7.99 -5.40 5.21
N ARG A 22 -8.91 -4.44 5.17
CA ARG A 22 -8.59 -3.01 5.28
C ARG A 22 -9.21 -2.48 6.56
N ILE A 23 -8.37 -1.93 7.43
CA ILE A 23 -8.77 -1.28 8.67
C ILE A 23 -8.33 0.18 8.56
N ARG A 24 -9.21 1.09 8.96
CA ARG A 24 -8.86 2.49 9.15
C ARG A 24 -8.72 2.71 10.64
N ILE A 25 -7.61 3.31 11.02
CA ILE A 25 -7.33 3.75 12.38
C ILE A 25 -7.30 5.26 12.32
N GLU A 26 -8.05 5.91 13.19
CA GLU A 26 -7.97 7.34 13.45
C GLU A 26 -7.48 7.51 14.89
N GLY A 27 -6.55 8.44 15.09
CA GLY A 27 -5.98 8.68 16.40
C GLY A 27 -5.26 10.01 16.44
N THR A 28 -4.87 10.38 17.66
CA THR A 28 -4.22 11.65 17.96
C THR A 28 -2.78 11.41 18.38
N ILE A 29 -1.88 12.24 17.87
CA ILE A 29 -0.47 12.26 18.27
C ILE A 29 -0.25 13.49 19.15
N CYS A 30 0.29 13.27 20.33
CA CYS A 30 0.62 14.31 21.30
C CYS A 30 2.14 14.52 21.32
N ARG A 31 2.59 15.73 21.00
CA ARG A 31 4.02 16.09 21.07
C ARG A 31 4.18 17.38 21.85
N THR A 32 5.19 17.39 22.71
CA THR A 32 5.61 18.60 23.42
C THR A 32 6.81 19.19 22.69
N ILE A 33 6.64 20.40 22.17
CA ILE A 33 7.68 21.12 21.43
C ILE A 33 8.27 22.20 22.35
N LYS A 34 9.58 22.43 22.26
CA LYS A 34 10.23 23.57 22.89
C LYS A 34 10.45 24.66 21.83
N ALA A 35 9.89 25.83 22.06
CA ALA A 35 10.02 27.01 21.21
C ALA A 35 10.19 28.26 22.08
N ASP A 36 10.84 29.28 21.55
CA ASP A 36 11.09 30.54 22.25
C ASP A 36 9.90 31.52 22.10
N SER A 37 8.95 31.21 21.21
CA SER A 37 7.73 31.99 21.00
C SER A 37 6.57 31.12 20.48
N GLN A 38 5.34 31.65 20.54
CA GLN A 38 4.17 30.97 19.97
C GLN A 38 4.27 30.84 18.44
N GLU A 39 4.75 31.88 17.75
CA GLU A 39 4.91 31.87 16.28
C GLU A 39 5.90 30.77 15.84
N GLU A 40 6.99 30.60 16.58
CA GLU A 40 7.92 29.49 16.34
C GLU A 40 7.28 28.13 16.65
N ALA A 41 6.51 28.01 17.74
CA ALA A 41 5.82 26.77 18.09
C ALA A 41 4.81 26.35 17.00
N ASP A 42 4.06 27.31 16.45
CA ASP A 42 3.08 27.06 15.39
C ASP A 42 3.80 26.60 14.10
N ALA A 43 4.87 27.28 13.70
CA ALA A 43 5.67 26.89 12.54
C ALA A 43 6.32 25.49 12.70
N MET A 44 6.76 25.14 13.92
CA MET A 44 7.27 23.81 14.21
C MET A 44 6.17 22.74 14.18
N ALA A 45 4.95 23.06 14.66
CA ALA A 45 3.82 22.15 14.63
C ALA A 45 3.35 21.86 13.19
N GLU A 46 3.24 22.89 12.34
CA GLU A 46 2.91 22.73 10.91
C GLU A 46 3.92 21.83 10.20
N LYS A 47 5.22 22.00 10.50
CA LYS A 47 6.26 21.15 9.93
C LYS A 47 6.10 19.68 10.34
N ILE A 48 5.73 19.40 11.59
CA ILE A 48 5.50 18.03 12.05
C ILE A 48 4.32 17.41 11.30
N GLU A 49 3.24 18.17 11.08
CA GLU A 49 2.09 17.71 10.29
C GLU A 49 2.52 17.32 8.86
N ASP A 50 3.28 18.19 8.19
CA ASP A 50 3.78 17.93 6.83
C ASP A 50 4.70 16.69 6.79
N ASP A 51 5.61 16.56 7.74
CA ASP A 51 6.54 15.41 7.80
C ASP A 51 5.77 14.08 8.01
N ILE A 52 4.68 14.10 8.78
CA ILE A 52 3.80 12.93 8.97
C ILE A 52 3.02 12.60 7.69
N LEU A 53 2.43 13.61 7.04
CA LEU A 53 1.65 13.42 5.81
C LEU A 53 2.49 12.92 4.63
N GLU A 54 3.75 13.34 4.57
CA GLU A 54 4.71 12.91 3.55
C GLU A 54 5.40 11.57 3.89
N GLU A 55 4.92 10.85 4.92
CA GLU A 55 5.49 9.57 5.41
C GLU A 55 7.00 9.67 5.69
N ARG A 56 7.48 10.85 6.10
CA ARG A 56 8.89 11.11 6.47
C ARG A 56 9.17 10.87 7.94
N ASP A 57 8.11 10.79 8.74
CA ASP A 57 8.15 10.42 10.15
C ASP A 57 7.29 9.16 10.37
N ASP A 58 7.84 8.17 11.07
CA ASP A 58 7.11 6.96 11.48
C ASP A 58 6.28 7.29 12.72
N ALA A 59 5.22 8.07 12.53
CA ALA A 59 4.38 8.54 13.62
C ALA A 59 3.20 7.59 13.89
N GLU A 60 3.21 6.98 15.09
CA GLU A 60 2.08 6.21 15.60
C GLU A 60 1.20 7.08 16.52
N PRO A 61 -0.14 6.95 16.46
CA PRO A 61 -1.04 7.62 17.40
C PRO A 61 -0.74 7.21 18.84
N ASP A 62 -0.61 8.19 19.74
CA ASP A 62 -0.48 7.92 21.17
C ASP A 62 -1.83 7.47 21.75
N GLU A 63 -2.92 8.02 21.22
CA GLU A 63 -4.30 7.63 21.54
C GLU A 63 -5.05 7.27 20.26
N VAL A 64 -5.78 6.16 20.29
CA VAL A 64 -6.62 5.72 19.16
C VAL A 64 -8.06 6.13 19.45
N ASP A 65 -8.57 7.05 18.65
CA ASP A 65 -9.90 7.62 18.80
C ASP A 65 -10.97 6.72 18.17
N ASP A 66 -10.65 6.08 17.04
CA ASP A 66 -11.58 5.23 16.31
C ASP A 66 -10.87 4.14 15.51
N VAL A 67 -11.49 2.96 15.44
CA VAL A 67 -11.01 1.83 14.66
C VAL A 67 -12.18 1.24 13.89
N ARG A 68 -12.09 1.29 12.56
CA ARG A 68 -13.13 0.77 11.68
C ARG A 68 -12.60 -0.26 10.71
N LEU A 69 -13.27 -1.40 10.66
CA LEU A 69 -13.14 -2.32 9.54
C LEU A 69 -13.75 -1.67 8.29
N ILE A 70 -12.93 -1.38 7.29
CA ILE A 70 -13.38 -0.79 6.02
C ILE A 70 -13.84 -1.89 5.06
N SER A 71 -13.10 -2.99 4.97
CA SER A 71 -13.48 -4.12 4.13
C SER A 71 -12.77 -5.39 4.55
N CYS A 72 -13.45 -6.52 4.44
CA CYS A 72 -12.85 -7.85 4.40
C CYS A 72 -13.39 -8.56 3.17
N ARG A 73 -12.53 -8.88 2.21
CA ARG A 73 -12.93 -9.51 0.94
C ARG A 73 -11.92 -10.57 0.54
N ARG A 74 -12.35 -11.56 -0.25
CA ARG A 74 -11.42 -12.54 -0.82
C ARG A 74 -10.31 -11.81 -1.58
N ALA A 75 -9.06 -12.21 -1.35
CA ALA A 75 -7.91 -11.68 -2.05
C ALA A 75 -8.11 -11.87 -3.55
N ARG A 76 -7.78 -10.84 -4.33
CA ARG A 76 -7.92 -10.93 -5.79
C ARG A 76 -6.88 -11.91 -6.34
N PRO A 77 -7.24 -12.72 -7.35
CA PRO A 77 -6.25 -13.49 -8.08
C PRO A 77 -5.19 -12.55 -8.68
N MET A 78 -3.93 -12.96 -8.63
CA MET A 78 -2.81 -12.17 -9.17
C MET A 78 -2.23 -12.85 -10.40
N PHE A 79 -2.06 -12.12 -11.49
CA PHE A 79 -1.38 -12.61 -12.69
C PHE A 79 0.13 -12.69 -12.43
N ARG A 80 0.75 -13.79 -12.85
CA ARG A 80 2.21 -13.93 -12.88
C ARG A 80 2.73 -13.37 -14.19
N VAL A 81 3.60 -12.36 -14.12
CA VAL A 81 4.12 -11.66 -15.29
C VAL A 81 5.64 -11.52 -15.23
N MET A 82 6.25 -11.37 -16.41
CA MET A 82 7.60 -10.84 -16.55
C MET A 82 7.50 -9.40 -17.09
N ARG A 83 8.16 -8.46 -16.40
CA ARG A 83 8.30 -7.06 -16.80
C ARG A 83 9.74 -6.63 -16.63
N ASP A 84 10.33 -6.07 -17.69
CA ASP A 84 11.74 -5.65 -17.70
C ASP A 84 12.72 -6.75 -17.21
N GLY A 85 12.44 -8.01 -17.59
CA GLY A 85 13.25 -9.17 -17.20
C GLY A 85 13.10 -9.63 -15.75
N LYS A 86 12.19 -9.03 -14.98
CA LYS A 86 11.91 -9.39 -13.58
C LYS A 86 10.53 -9.99 -13.43
N ALA A 87 10.40 -10.92 -12.50
CA ALA A 87 9.13 -11.57 -12.18
C ALA A 87 8.30 -10.71 -11.23
N PHE A 88 7.01 -10.59 -11.53
CA PHE A 88 6.05 -9.87 -10.70
C PHE A 88 4.74 -10.66 -10.57
N GLN A 89 3.99 -10.38 -9.50
CA GLN A 89 2.59 -10.73 -9.38
C GLN A 89 1.77 -9.45 -9.36
N VAL A 90 0.83 -9.30 -10.30
CA VAL A 90 0.05 -8.07 -10.49
C VAL A 90 -1.45 -8.36 -10.49
N SER A 91 -2.24 -7.42 -9.97
CA SER A 91 -3.71 -7.55 -10.00
C SER A 91 -4.33 -7.16 -11.35
N HIS A 92 -3.57 -6.44 -12.18
CA HIS A 92 -3.97 -5.99 -13.52
C HIS A 92 -2.77 -6.06 -14.45
N LEU A 93 -3.02 -6.43 -15.70
CA LEU A 93 -2.00 -6.51 -16.75
C LEU A 93 -1.80 -5.15 -17.40
N GLU A 94 -0.55 -4.79 -17.65
CA GLU A 94 -0.14 -3.59 -18.35
C GLU A 94 0.54 -3.95 -19.68
N PRO A 95 0.50 -3.07 -20.69
CA PRO A 95 1.20 -3.33 -21.94
C PRO A 95 2.70 -3.56 -21.71
N GLY A 96 3.22 -4.63 -22.32
CA GLY A 96 4.60 -5.07 -22.12
C GLY A 96 4.76 -6.18 -21.09
N ASP A 97 3.72 -6.51 -20.31
CA ASP A 97 3.72 -7.71 -19.49
C ASP A 97 3.76 -8.96 -20.36
N LEU A 98 4.67 -9.87 -20.03
CA LEU A 98 4.79 -11.18 -20.67
C LEU A 98 4.30 -12.28 -19.72
N PRO A 99 3.61 -13.32 -20.22
CA PRO A 99 3.11 -14.38 -19.38
C PRO A 99 4.25 -15.18 -18.76
N ARG A 100 4.00 -15.67 -17.55
CA ARG A 100 4.94 -16.49 -16.79
C ARG A 100 4.23 -17.69 -16.18
N ASP A 101 4.84 -18.86 -16.29
CA ASP A 101 4.43 -20.06 -15.58
C ASP A 101 4.97 -20.07 -14.14
N PRO A 102 4.25 -20.69 -13.19
CA PRO A 102 4.71 -20.81 -11.81
C PRO A 102 6.02 -21.61 -11.74
N ASP A 103 6.95 -21.16 -10.91
CA ASP A 103 8.15 -21.93 -10.58
C ASP A 103 7.87 -22.98 -9.47
N ASN A 104 8.91 -23.74 -9.09
CA ASN A 104 8.83 -24.80 -8.08
C ASN A 104 8.42 -24.30 -6.67
N LEU A 105 8.45 -22.99 -6.42
CA LEU A 105 8.00 -22.36 -5.18
C LEU A 105 6.56 -21.83 -5.29
N GLY A 106 5.89 -22.07 -6.42
CA GLY A 106 4.55 -21.56 -6.72
C GLY A 106 4.53 -20.10 -7.17
N PHE A 107 5.69 -19.53 -7.54
CA PHE A 107 5.86 -18.13 -7.91
C PHE A 107 5.79 -17.85 -9.41
#